data_AF-A0A3M2H8Q6-F1
#
_entry.id   AF-A0A3M2H8Q6-F1
#
_cell.length_a   1.000
_cell.length_b   1.000
_cell.length_c   1.000
_cell.angle_alpha   90.00
_cell.angle_beta   90.00
_cell.angle_gamma   90.00
#
_symmetry.space_group_name_H-M   'P 1'
#
loop_
_entity.id
_entity.type
_entity.pdbx_description
1 polymer ?
#
loop_
_entity_poly.entity_id
_entity_poly.type
_entity_poly.pdbx_seq_one_letter_code
_entity_poly.pdbx_strand_id
1 'polypeptide(L)'
;MPTVYHRDQPGAPVPTYFTSQNHNAQFQAFKVVVKGCLVSGYTGKPAAGWELIAEGTNYLVLRNGSHTGFVCFTWVTGGVVRIYLAETYTGMSGDVMTGDGLKSGLSVDNANPHMFPLGFFAFSDALTGWVIIADERTFILASASTNNAPGSLDNGLANANVRTIYIGEDSAGTFVACGGDLTGSTSSYVPGFGDCGFTTLKNPQTGLLVGSGSIAVYTPGLPDLSFNPVAPNVPIAEVSLSRAPWLLAAFHAGYLRGIALCPQLVFYTYARIVGRAMGLTFDLSCRTLNTPIPLGDAYSYFVRVTNWQQAFFFLTDNPDFW
;
A
#
# COMPACT_ATOMS: atom_id res chain seq x y z
N MET A 1 16.68 -7.97 -4.39
CA MET A 1 16.20 -8.68 -3.16
C MET A 1 15.40 -7.67 -2.37
N PRO A 2 14.19 -8.01 -1.91
CA PRO A 2 13.36 -7.09 -1.13
C PRO A 2 14.03 -6.68 0.17
N THR A 3 13.89 -5.41 0.51
CA THR A 3 14.38 -4.82 1.74
C THR A 3 13.20 -4.34 2.57
N VAL A 4 13.18 -4.73 3.85
CA VAL A 4 12.21 -4.25 4.83
C VAL A 4 12.69 -2.96 5.47
N TYR A 5 11.93 -1.88 5.30
CA TYR A 5 12.09 -0.60 5.95
C TYR A 5 10.97 -0.40 6.97
N HIS A 6 11.27 0.00 8.20
CA HIS A 6 10.24 0.43 9.13
C HIS A 6 10.73 1.51 10.07
N ARG A 7 9.77 2.24 10.63
CA ARG A 7 9.98 3.43 11.45
C ARG A 7 10.92 3.32 12.64
N ASP A 8 11.08 2.12 13.19
CA ASP A 8 11.84 1.87 14.43
C ASP A 8 13.28 1.45 14.14
N GLN A 9 13.66 1.38 12.86
CA GLN A 9 15.02 1.06 12.47
C GLN A 9 15.92 2.28 12.70
N PRO A 10 17.16 2.07 13.15
CA PRO A 10 18.13 3.16 13.28
C PRO A 10 18.28 3.94 11.97
N GLY A 11 18.21 5.27 12.05
CA GLY A 11 18.33 6.14 10.89
C GLY A 11 17.08 6.23 10.00
N ALA A 12 16.00 5.50 10.30
CA ALA A 12 14.78 5.56 9.53
C ALA A 12 14.25 7.01 9.39
N PRO A 13 13.62 7.38 8.25
CA PRO A 13 13.11 8.73 8.05
C PRO A 13 12.09 9.10 9.14
N VAL A 14 12.32 10.22 9.81
CA VAL A 14 11.41 10.77 10.82
C VAL A 14 10.55 11.85 10.17
N PRO A 15 9.25 11.60 9.93
CA PRO A 15 8.38 12.63 9.41
C PRO A 15 8.15 13.73 10.47
N THR A 16 7.96 14.97 10.02
CA THR A 16 7.43 16.02 10.89
C THR A 16 5.98 15.69 11.23
N TYR A 17 5.71 15.46 12.52
CA TYR A 17 4.36 15.14 12.99
C TYR A 17 3.44 16.37 12.93
N PHE A 18 2.18 16.12 12.59
CA PHE A 18 1.17 17.16 12.45
C PHE A 18 -0.21 16.66 12.89
N THR A 19 -0.82 17.35 13.86
CA THR A 19 -2.06 16.89 14.50
C THR A 19 -3.32 17.26 13.75
N SER A 20 -3.29 18.12 12.73
CA SER A 20 -4.49 18.38 11.92
C SER A 20 -4.67 17.33 10.83
N GLN A 21 -5.88 16.78 10.77
CA GLN A 21 -6.29 15.85 9.72
C GLN A 21 -6.28 16.53 8.34
N ASN A 22 -6.08 15.74 7.29
CA ASN A 22 -6.31 16.14 5.89
C ASN A 22 -5.50 17.36 5.45
N HIS A 23 -4.39 17.64 6.14
CA HIS A 23 -3.49 18.75 5.83
C HIS A 23 -2.32 18.28 4.94
N ASN A 24 -1.81 19.14 4.07
CA ASN A 24 -0.70 18.80 3.17
C ASN A 24 0.57 18.35 3.94
N ALA A 25 0.75 18.79 5.19
CA ALA A 25 1.81 18.28 6.06
C ALA A 25 1.84 16.74 6.17
N GLN A 26 0.68 16.07 6.09
CA GLN A 26 0.58 14.62 6.05
C GLN A 26 1.19 14.03 4.77
N PHE A 27 1.00 14.70 3.62
CA PHE A 27 1.63 14.33 2.36
C PHE A 27 3.13 14.64 2.35
N GLN A 28 3.57 15.75 2.93
CA GLN A 28 5.00 16.02 3.07
C GLN A 28 5.69 14.92 3.89
N ALA A 29 5.07 14.48 5.00
CA ALA A 29 5.53 13.35 5.77
C ALA A 29 5.58 12.04 4.97
N PHE A 30 4.55 11.76 4.16
CA PHE A 30 4.54 10.63 3.23
C PHE A 30 5.72 10.69 2.26
N LYS A 31 5.97 11.84 1.62
CA LYS A 31 7.12 12.02 0.72
C LYS A 31 8.46 11.76 1.42
N VAL A 32 8.62 12.21 2.67
CA VAL A 32 9.85 11.97 3.45
C VAL A 32 10.07 10.47 3.65
N VAL A 33 9.06 9.73 4.09
CA VAL A 33 9.15 8.28 4.32
C VAL A 33 9.43 7.53 3.03
N VAL A 34 8.66 7.79 1.97
CA VAL A 34 8.78 7.10 0.69
C VAL A 34 10.13 7.37 0.03
N LYS A 35 10.58 8.63 -0.06
CA LYS A 35 11.89 8.95 -0.65
C LYS A 35 13.04 8.38 0.18
N GLY A 36 12.94 8.45 1.50
CA GLY A 36 13.97 7.92 2.40
C GLY A 36 14.15 6.40 2.27
N CYS A 37 13.08 5.64 2.00
CA CYS A 37 13.18 4.20 1.80
C CYS A 37 13.56 3.84 0.35
N LEU A 38 12.92 4.48 -0.64
CA LEU A 38 13.00 4.03 -2.02
C LEU A 38 14.17 4.64 -2.80
N VAL A 39 14.52 5.89 -2.52
CA VAL A 39 15.48 6.68 -3.31
C VAL A 39 16.82 6.87 -2.59
N SER A 40 16.78 7.26 -1.32
CA SER A 40 17.99 7.65 -0.59
C SER A 40 18.56 6.56 0.32
N GLY A 41 17.71 5.67 0.83
CA GLY A 41 18.09 4.78 1.94
C GLY A 41 18.39 5.57 3.21
N TYR A 42 18.94 4.88 4.21
CA TYR A 42 19.40 5.49 5.45
C TYR A 42 20.46 4.63 6.13
N THR A 43 21.00 5.09 7.25
CA THR A 43 22.10 4.41 7.97
C THR A 43 21.78 2.92 8.20
N GLY A 44 22.61 2.05 7.62
CA GLY A 44 22.46 0.59 7.74
C GLY A 44 21.44 -0.04 6.79
N LYS A 45 20.74 0.74 5.94
CA LYS A 45 19.82 0.22 4.92
C LYS A 45 19.96 0.95 3.58
N PRO A 46 20.37 0.25 2.51
CA PRO A 46 20.45 0.87 1.18
C PRO A 46 19.06 1.28 0.68
N ALA A 47 19.00 2.21 -0.26
CA ALA A 47 17.78 2.54 -0.98
C ALA A 47 17.23 1.33 -1.74
N ALA A 48 15.91 1.28 -1.95
CA ALA A 48 15.29 0.20 -2.72
C ALA A 48 15.67 0.24 -4.22
N GLY A 49 16.19 1.38 -4.71
CA GLY A 49 16.64 1.53 -6.09
C GLY A 49 15.65 2.25 -7.00
N TRP A 50 14.73 3.03 -6.44
CA TRP A 50 13.82 3.89 -7.21
C TRP A 50 14.43 5.27 -7.45
N GLU A 51 13.97 5.94 -8.50
CA GLU A 51 14.43 7.26 -8.91
C GLU A 51 13.40 8.34 -8.56
N LEU A 52 13.87 9.46 -8.02
CA LEU A 52 13.08 10.68 -7.91
C LEU A 52 13.09 11.41 -9.25
N ILE A 53 11.92 11.55 -9.88
CA ILE A 53 11.79 12.18 -11.21
C ILE A 53 11.38 13.63 -11.08
N ALA A 54 10.38 13.91 -10.27
CA ALA A 54 9.91 15.26 -10.01
C ALA A 54 9.26 15.34 -8.63
N GLU A 55 9.37 16.51 -7.99
CA GLU A 55 8.73 16.79 -6.73
C GLU A 55 8.24 18.23 -6.70
N GLY A 56 7.02 18.41 -6.19
CA GLY A 56 6.46 19.70 -5.90
C GLY A 56 5.79 19.72 -4.53
N THR A 57 5.14 20.84 -4.24
CA THR A 57 4.35 20.99 -3.00
C THR A 57 3.22 19.97 -2.93
N ASN A 58 2.56 19.68 -4.05
CA ASN A 58 1.39 18.80 -4.11
C ASN A 58 1.63 17.53 -4.92
N TYR A 59 2.86 17.24 -5.34
CA TYR A 59 3.12 16.01 -6.07
C TYR A 59 4.48 15.37 -5.78
N LEU A 60 4.56 14.07 -6.04
CA LEU A 60 5.77 13.26 -6.04
C LEU A 60 5.72 12.30 -7.23
N VAL A 61 6.70 12.37 -8.12
CA VAL A 61 6.85 11.46 -9.26
C VAL A 61 8.08 10.59 -9.05
N LEU A 62 7.88 9.27 -9.10
CA LEU A 62 8.92 8.26 -8.98
C LEU A 62 8.93 7.35 -10.19
N ARG A 63 10.10 6.77 -10.48
CA ARG A 63 10.28 5.69 -11.43
C ARG A 63 10.91 4.50 -10.73
N ASN A 64 10.45 3.29 -11.04
CA ASN A 64 11.13 2.10 -10.53
C ASN A 64 12.48 1.91 -11.22
N GLY A 65 13.42 1.25 -10.56
CA GLY A 65 14.79 1.03 -11.05
C GLY A 65 14.90 0.10 -12.26
N SER A 66 13.92 -0.76 -12.51
CA SER A 66 13.78 -1.52 -13.77
C SER A 66 13.16 -0.71 -14.91
N HIS A 67 12.77 0.54 -14.65
CA HIS A 67 12.41 1.53 -15.66
C HIS A 67 11.12 1.20 -16.44
N THR A 68 10.24 0.35 -15.90
CA THR A 68 9.00 -0.10 -16.56
C THR A 68 7.83 0.87 -16.44
N GLY A 69 7.88 1.83 -15.51
CA GLY A 69 6.82 2.82 -15.38
C GLY A 69 7.10 3.95 -14.39
N PHE A 70 6.30 5.00 -14.51
CA PHE A 70 6.26 6.14 -13.61
C PHE A 70 5.02 6.07 -12.74
N VAL A 71 5.15 6.47 -11.47
CA VAL A 71 4.03 6.73 -10.58
C VAL A 71 4.07 8.18 -10.13
N CYS A 72 2.92 8.86 -10.17
CA CYS A 72 2.74 10.18 -9.60
C CYS A 72 1.68 10.13 -8.50
N PHE A 73 2.07 10.60 -7.31
CA PHE A 73 1.14 10.90 -6.22
C PHE A 73 0.83 12.38 -6.25
N THR A 74 -0.43 12.73 -6.42
CA THR A 74 -0.90 14.11 -6.42
C THR A 74 -1.78 14.35 -5.21
N TRP A 75 -1.37 15.21 -4.29
CA TRP A 75 -2.18 15.63 -3.16
C TRP A 75 -3.45 16.33 -3.64
N VAL A 76 -4.60 15.89 -3.11
CA VAL A 76 -5.89 16.50 -3.33
C VAL A 76 -6.45 16.97 -1.99
N THR A 77 -6.99 18.20 -1.97
CA THR A 77 -7.64 18.76 -0.79
C THR A 77 -8.70 17.80 -0.24
N GLY A 78 -8.66 17.53 1.06
CA GLY A 78 -9.54 16.55 1.73
C GLY A 78 -8.81 15.30 2.24
N GLY A 79 -7.48 15.26 2.08
CA GLY A 79 -6.63 14.31 2.78
C GLY A 79 -6.33 13.05 2.02
N VAL A 80 -6.31 13.11 0.68
CA VAL A 80 -6.06 11.97 -0.19
C VAL A 80 -4.98 12.32 -1.22
N VAL A 81 -4.30 11.31 -1.74
CA VAL A 81 -3.48 11.42 -2.94
C VAL A 81 -4.16 10.70 -4.07
N ARG A 82 -4.19 11.33 -5.23
CA ARG A 82 -4.52 10.67 -6.49
C ARG A 82 -3.27 9.99 -7.03
N ILE A 83 -3.43 8.76 -7.51
CA ILE A 83 -2.37 7.95 -8.07
C ILE A 83 -2.52 7.91 -9.58
N TYR A 84 -1.47 8.33 -10.27
CA TYR A 84 -1.35 8.20 -11.71
C TYR A 84 -0.21 7.25 -12.05
N LEU A 85 -0.39 6.45 -13.09
CA LEU A 85 0.66 5.67 -13.74
C LEU A 85 0.88 6.21 -15.17
N ALA A 86 2.11 6.13 -15.67
CA ALA A 86 2.45 6.46 -17.06
C ALA A 86 3.64 5.62 -17.53
N GLU A 87 3.73 5.40 -18.85
CA GLU A 87 4.84 4.70 -19.49
C GLU A 87 6.02 5.64 -19.72
N THR A 88 5.73 6.86 -20.17
CA THR A 88 6.73 7.92 -20.36
C THR A 88 6.42 9.10 -19.46
N TYR A 89 7.41 9.97 -19.26
CA TYR A 89 7.27 11.21 -18.52
C TYR A 89 7.81 12.36 -19.37
N THR A 90 6.96 13.36 -19.64
CA THR A 90 7.30 14.55 -20.42
C THR A 90 7.26 15.83 -19.60
N GLY A 91 6.73 15.78 -18.38
CA GLY A 91 6.62 16.94 -17.50
C GLY A 91 5.41 16.88 -16.57
N MET A 92 5.03 18.07 -16.09
CA MET A 92 3.86 18.28 -15.24
C MET A 92 2.94 19.32 -15.88
N SER A 93 1.63 19.08 -15.81
CA SER A 93 0.58 20.05 -16.12
C SER A 93 -0.20 20.34 -14.84
N GLY A 94 0.15 21.42 -14.15
CA GLY A 94 -0.26 21.62 -12.76
C GLY A 94 0.35 20.54 -11.86
N ASP A 95 -0.49 19.88 -11.06
CA ASP A 95 -0.06 18.79 -10.17
C ASP A 95 -0.24 17.39 -10.80
N VAL A 96 -0.51 17.30 -12.10
CA VAL A 96 -0.70 16.03 -12.83
C VAL A 96 0.47 15.79 -13.78
N MET A 97 1.06 14.60 -13.74
CA MET A 97 2.14 14.26 -14.68
C MET A 97 1.63 14.09 -16.10
N THR A 98 2.49 14.39 -17.08
CA THR A 98 2.21 14.21 -18.51
C THR A 98 3.12 13.16 -19.10
N GLY A 99 2.61 12.40 -20.07
CA GLY A 99 3.32 11.32 -20.75
C GLY A 99 2.36 10.33 -21.37
N ASP A 100 2.93 9.34 -22.06
CA ASP A 100 2.16 8.28 -22.73
C ASP A 100 1.59 7.31 -21.70
N GLY A 101 0.36 6.85 -21.97
CA GLY A 101 -0.30 5.87 -21.10
C GLY A 101 -0.75 6.42 -19.75
N LEU A 102 -0.85 7.75 -19.58
CA LEU A 102 -1.33 8.37 -18.35
C LEU A 102 -2.69 7.79 -17.93
N LYS A 103 -2.73 7.11 -16.78
CA LYS A 103 -3.93 6.45 -16.26
C LYS A 103 -4.07 6.63 -14.76
N SER A 104 -5.30 6.79 -14.29
CA SER A 104 -5.67 6.71 -12.88
C SER A 104 -6.98 5.95 -12.76
N GLY A 105 -6.93 4.79 -12.11
CA GLY A 105 -8.07 3.91 -11.95
C GLY A 105 -8.37 3.03 -13.17
N LEU A 106 -9.52 2.38 -13.14
CA LEU A 106 -9.95 1.41 -14.15
C LEU A 106 -10.94 1.98 -15.17
N SER A 107 -11.53 3.15 -14.89
CA SER A 107 -12.57 3.75 -15.74
C SER A 107 -12.00 4.44 -16.99
N VAL A 108 -12.84 4.53 -18.02
CA VAL A 108 -12.62 5.39 -19.20
C VAL A 108 -12.31 6.83 -18.73
N ASP A 109 -11.36 7.48 -19.40
CA ASP A 109 -10.99 8.89 -19.17
C ASP A 109 -10.67 9.28 -17.71
N ASN A 110 -10.29 8.30 -16.88
CA ASN A 110 -10.04 8.48 -15.44
C ASN A 110 -11.28 9.01 -14.68
N ALA A 111 -12.50 8.67 -15.14
CA ALA A 111 -13.75 9.15 -14.54
C ALA A 111 -13.88 8.79 -13.04
N ASN A 112 -13.33 7.63 -12.65
CA ASN A 112 -13.13 7.22 -11.26
C ASN A 112 -11.63 7.09 -11.01
N PRO A 113 -10.95 8.18 -10.61
CA PRO A 113 -9.52 8.14 -10.40
C PRO A 113 -9.17 7.27 -9.19
N HIS A 114 -7.96 6.72 -9.21
CA HIS A 114 -7.41 5.95 -8.11
C HIS A 114 -6.96 6.90 -7.00
N MET A 115 -7.60 6.81 -5.84
CA MET A 115 -7.35 7.63 -4.67
C MET A 115 -6.83 6.79 -3.51
N PHE A 116 -5.85 7.31 -2.79
CA PHE A 116 -5.31 6.71 -1.58
C PHE A 116 -5.31 7.74 -0.44
N PRO A 117 -5.97 7.46 0.70
CA PRO A 117 -6.10 8.46 1.75
C PRO A 117 -4.77 8.64 2.50
N LEU A 118 -4.48 9.87 2.92
CA LEU A 118 -3.31 10.29 3.71
C LEU A 118 -3.67 11.11 4.97
N GLY A 119 -4.97 11.30 5.27
CA GLY A 119 -5.49 12.17 6.34
C GLY A 119 -4.80 12.21 7.71
N PHE A 120 -4.24 11.12 8.25
CA PHE A 120 -3.49 11.10 9.53
C PHE A 120 -2.08 10.50 9.41
N PHE A 121 -1.50 10.41 8.21
CA PHE A 121 -0.30 9.61 7.94
C PHE A 121 0.85 9.83 8.94
N ALA A 122 1.05 11.06 9.44
CA ALA A 122 2.01 11.41 10.48
C ALA A 122 1.37 12.26 11.58
N PHE A 123 0.31 11.76 12.21
CA PHE A 123 -0.40 12.48 13.27
C PHE A 123 0.48 12.77 14.50
N SER A 124 1.06 11.72 15.07
CA SER A 124 1.99 11.80 16.21
C SER A 124 2.88 10.55 16.28
N ASP A 125 4.02 10.65 16.96
CA ASP A 125 4.95 9.53 17.14
C ASP A 125 4.29 8.32 17.82
N ALA A 126 3.47 8.57 18.84
CA ALA A 126 2.82 7.53 19.62
C ALA A 126 1.65 6.84 18.89
N LEU A 127 1.02 7.52 17.92
CA LEU A 127 -0.21 7.05 17.27
C LEU A 127 -0.07 6.82 15.77
N THR A 128 1.15 6.73 15.26
CA THR A 128 1.46 6.45 13.86
C THR A 128 2.38 5.26 13.78
N GLY A 129 2.34 4.49 12.71
CA GLY A 129 3.45 3.66 12.29
C GLY A 129 3.40 3.30 10.82
N TRP A 130 4.52 2.77 10.32
CA TRP A 130 4.65 2.39 8.92
C TRP A 130 5.72 1.31 8.73
N VAL A 131 5.53 0.52 7.68
CA VAL A 131 6.49 -0.44 7.13
C VAL A 131 6.42 -0.33 5.61
N ILE A 132 7.59 -0.33 4.95
CA ILE A 132 7.74 -0.45 3.52
C ILE A 132 8.56 -1.71 3.24
N ILE A 133 8.09 -2.57 2.34
CA ILE A 133 8.93 -3.64 1.79
C ILE A 133 9.11 -3.33 0.31
N ALA A 134 10.36 -3.26 -0.15
CA ALA A 134 10.63 -2.79 -1.50
C ALA A 134 11.90 -3.39 -2.11
N ASP A 135 11.90 -3.49 -3.44
CA ASP A 135 13.08 -3.67 -4.28
C ASP A 135 13.05 -2.66 -5.44
N GLU A 136 13.93 -2.84 -6.42
CA GLU A 136 14.07 -1.92 -7.56
C GLU A 136 12.87 -1.95 -8.51
N ARG A 137 11.95 -2.91 -8.37
CA ARG A 137 10.81 -3.09 -9.28
C ARG A 137 9.49 -2.74 -8.60
N THR A 138 9.37 -2.98 -7.29
CA THR A 138 8.10 -2.90 -6.55
C THR A 138 8.31 -2.43 -5.11
N PHE A 139 7.35 -1.67 -4.58
CA PHE A 139 7.22 -1.44 -3.14
C PHE A 139 5.79 -1.64 -2.65
N ILE A 140 5.69 -2.03 -1.38
CA ILE A 140 4.44 -2.06 -0.63
C ILE A 140 4.62 -1.20 0.61
N LEU A 141 3.74 -0.24 0.83
CA LEU A 141 3.65 0.53 2.07
C LEU A 141 2.42 0.05 2.85
N ALA A 142 2.63 -0.38 4.09
CA ALA A 142 1.57 -0.44 5.09
C ALA A 142 1.80 0.64 6.15
N SER A 143 0.71 1.31 6.54
CA SER A 143 0.73 2.33 7.57
C SER A 143 -0.53 2.25 8.43
N ALA A 144 -0.40 2.65 9.68
CA ALA A 144 -1.53 2.82 10.57
C ALA A 144 -1.34 4.10 11.37
N SER A 145 -2.39 4.89 11.48
CA SER A 145 -2.35 6.15 12.21
C SER A 145 -3.69 6.48 12.81
N THR A 146 -3.74 7.23 13.90
CA THR A 146 -5.00 7.76 14.44
C THR A 146 -4.79 9.02 15.26
N ASN A 147 -5.85 9.78 15.47
CA ASN A 147 -5.89 10.90 16.40
C ASN A 147 -6.37 10.51 17.82
N ASN A 148 -6.71 9.24 18.05
CA ASN A 148 -7.26 8.76 19.31
C ASN A 148 -6.30 7.80 20.03
N ALA A 149 -6.02 8.07 21.30
CA ALA A 149 -5.34 7.10 22.18
C ALA A 149 -6.29 5.92 22.52
N PRO A 150 -5.79 4.69 22.71
CA PRO A 150 -4.38 4.29 22.75
C PRO A 150 -3.77 3.92 21.37
N GLY A 151 -4.42 4.25 20.26
CA GLY A 151 -3.89 3.88 18.94
C GLY A 151 -4.13 2.41 18.55
N SER A 152 -5.18 1.77 19.08
CA SER A 152 -5.43 0.36 18.82
C SER A 152 -5.83 0.08 17.35
N LEU A 153 -5.51 -1.12 16.86
CA LEU A 153 -6.00 -1.65 15.58
C LEU A 153 -7.33 -2.41 15.75
N ASP A 154 -8.21 -1.89 16.61
CA ASP A 154 -9.61 -2.31 16.75
C ASP A 154 -10.45 -1.59 15.71
N ASN A 155 -11.41 -2.27 15.10
CA ASN A 155 -12.29 -1.62 14.14
C ASN A 155 -13.39 -0.80 14.86
N GLY A 156 -13.74 0.36 14.29
CA GLY A 156 -14.90 1.18 14.71
C GLY A 156 -14.64 2.68 14.77
N LEU A 157 -13.39 3.12 14.70
CA LEU A 157 -13.11 4.55 14.61
C LEU A 157 -13.14 4.97 13.14
N ALA A 158 -14.06 5.88 12.82
CA ALA A 158 -13.92 6.81 11.69
C ALA A 158 -12.55 7.55 11.67
N ASN A 159 -11.71 7.35 12.70
CA ASN A 159 -10.50 8.09 13.00
C ASN A 159 -9.20 7.25 12.95
N ALA A 160 -9.26 5.92 12.73
CA ALA A 160 -8.05 5.11 12.53
C ALA A 160 -7.79 4.94 11.02
N ASN A 161 -6.74 5.59 10.54
CA ASN A 161 -6.27 5.57 9.15
C ASN A 161 -5.24 4.47 8.97
N VAL A 162 -5.77 3.30 8.65
CA VAL A 162 -5.04 2.06 8.43
C VAL A 162 -5.05 1.73 6.95
N ARG A 163 -3.88 1.58 6.33
CA ARG A 163 -3.74 1.64 4.87
C ARG A 163 -2.61 0.76 4.36
N THR A 164 -2.86 0.10 3.23
CA THR A 164 -1.84 -0.61 2.46
C THR A 164 -1.91 -0.17 1.00
N ILE A 165 -0.76 0.09 0.38
CA ILE A 165 -0.65 0.37 -1.05
C ILE A 165 0.53 -0.38 -1.65
N TYR A 166 0.30 -0.97 -2.81
CA TYR A 166 1.26 -1.67 -3.66
C TYR A 166 1.48 -0.83 -4.90
N ILE A 167 2.74 -0.57 -5.27
CA ILE A 167 3.08 0.06 -6.54
C ILE A 167 4.33 -0.60 -7.12
N GLY A 168 4.28 -0.93 -8.40
CA GLY A 168 5.42 -1.48 -9.13
C GLY A 168 5.02 -2.58 -10.08
N GLU A 169 5.99 -3.38 -10.47
CA GLU A 169 5.76 -4.55 -11.32
C GLU A 169 5.07 -5.67 -10.54
N ASP A 170 4.16 -6.39 -11.18
CA ASP A 170 3.74 -7.73 -10.75
C ASP A 170 4.78 -8.80 -11.16
N SER A 171 4.50 -10.08 -10.89
CA SER A 171 5.39 -11.18 -11.27
C SER A 171 5.60 -11.35 -12.79
N ALA A 172 4.75 -10.74 -13.62
CA ALA A 172 4.83 -10.78 -15.08
C ALA A 172 5.49 -9.52 -15.67
N GLY A 173 5.89 -8.55 -14.82
CA GLY A 173 6.50 -7.29 -15.24
C GLY A 173 5.50 -6.19 -15.61
N THR A 174 4.21 -6.36 -15.30
CA THR A 174 3.18 -5.35 -15.53
C THR A 174 3.23 -4.31 -14.42
N PHE A 175 3.40 -3.03 -14.78
CA PHE A 175 3.43 -1.94 -13.82
C PHE A 175 2.01 -1.57 -13.36
N VAL A 176 1.72 -1.79 -12.07
CA VAL A 176 0.40 -1.61 -11.46
C VAL A 176 0.47 -0.83 -10.15
N ALA A 177 -0.68 -0.31 -9.73
CA ALA A 177 -0.92 0.20 -8.39
C ALA A 177 -2.18 -0.48 -7.82
N CYS A 178 -2.13 -0.91 -6.56
CA CYS A 178 -3.23 -1.59 -5.87
C CYS A 178 -3.33 -1.11 -4.42
N GLY A 179 -4.55 -0.84 -3.95
CA GLY A 179 -4.87 -0.33 -2.62
C GLY A 179 -5.36 1.12 -2.63
N GLY A 180 -6.43 1.40 -1.89
CA GLY A 180 -7.15 2.67 -1.98
C GLY A 180 -8.59 2.47 -2.44
N ASP A 181 -9.09 3.40 -3.24
CA ASP A 181 -10.46 3.41 -3.77
C ASP A 181 -10.51 4.04 -5.18
N LEU A 182 -11.53 3.70 -5.98
CA LEU A 182 -11.82 4.26 -7.31
C LEU A 182 -12.96 5.28 -7.22
N THR A 183 -12.62 6.51 -6.82
CA THR A 183 -13.60 7.53 -6.49
C THR A 183 -13.19 8.93 -6.94
N GLY A 184 -14.16 9.70 -7.44
CA GLY A 184 -13.98 11.13 -7.73
C GLY A 184 -13.98 12.00 -6.47
N SER A 185 -14.38 11.44 -5.33
CA SER A 185 -14.49 12.22 -4.09
C SER A 185 -13.14 12.37 -3.41
N THR A 186 -12.96 13.53 -2.76
CA THR A 186 -11.67 13.97 -2.23
C THR A 186 -11.57 13.85 -0.71
N SER A 187 -12.63 13.42 -0.04
CA SER A 187 -12.58 13.12 1.40
C SER A 187 -11.81 11.83 1.68
N SER A 188 -11.18 11.72 2.85
CA SER A 188 -10.62 10.44 3.32
C SER A 188 -11.72 9.38 3.41
N TYR A 189 -11.81 8.53 2.39
CA TYR A 189 -12.65 7.34 2.40
C TYR A 189 -11.97 6.20 3.12
N VAL A 190 -12.78 5.16 3.32
CA VAL A 190 -12.35 3.82 3.60
C VAL A 190 -11.45 3.32 2.44
N PRO A 191 -10.13 3.14 2.63
CA PRO A 191 -9.35 2.44 1.64
C PRO A 191 -9.55 0.94 1.79
N GLY A 192 -9.78 0.25 0.67
CA GLY A 192 -9.64 -1.20 0.58
C GLY A 192 -8.26 -1.60 0.04
N PHE A 193 -8.06 -2.89 -0.20
CA PHE A 193 -6.91 -3.39 -0.95
C PHE A 193 -7.36 -4.53 -1.86
N GLY A 194 -7.06 -4.40 -3.14
CA GLY A 194 -7.58 -5.27 -4.20
C GLY A 194 -8.03 -4.45 -5.41
N ASP A 195 -9.04 -4.95 -6.09
CA ASP A 195 -9.72 -4.32 -7.24
C ASP A 195 -10.47 -3.03 -6.89
N CYS A 196 -10.80 -2.80 -5.61
CA CYS A 196 -11.43 -1.58 -5.10
C CYS A 196 -10.64 -0.29 -5.39
N GLY A 197 -9.31 -0.40 -5.53
CA GLY A 197 -8.39 0.70 -5.80
C GLY A 197 -7.25 0.15 -6.64
N PHE A 198 -7.40 0.18 -7.96
CA PHE A 198 -6.45 -0.45 -8.87
C PHE A 198 -6.20 0.40 -10.12
N THR A 199 -4.94 0.46 -10.55
CA THR A 199 -4.54 1.02 -11.84
C THR A 199 -3.53 0.07 -12.47
N THR A 200 -3.67 -0.27 -13.76
CA THR A 200 -2.61 -0.92 -14.55
C THR A 200 -2.31 -0.08 -15.77
N LEU A 201 -1.03 0.03 -16.10
CA LEU A 201 -0.56 0.79 -17.25
C LEU A 201 -0.89 0.10 -18.57
N LYS A 202 -0.74 -1.23 -18.59
CA LYS A 202 -0.93 -2.08 -19.79
C LYS A 202 -2.01 -3.11 -19.54
N ASN A 203 -2.72 -3.45 -20.60
CA ASN A 203 -3.57 -4.62 -20.63
C ASN A 203 -2.66 -5.86 -20.71
N PRO A 204 -2.63 -6.72 -19.69
CA PRO A 204 -1.71 -7.86 -19.63
C PRO A 204 -2.00 -8.92 -20.72
N GLN A 205 -3.23 -8.96 -21.27
CA GLN A 205 -3.59 -9.88 -22.34
C GLN A 205 -3.07 -9.41 -23.70
N THR A 206 -3.05 -8.10 -23.96
CA THR A 206 -2.67 -7.55 -25.28
C THR A 206 -1.29 -6.90 -25.30
N GLY A 207 -0.71 -6.60 -24.14
CA GLY A 207 0.53 -5.83 -24.00
C GLY A 207 0.39 -4.34 -24.34
N LEU A 208 -0.80 -3.89 -24.76
CA LEU A 208 -1.06 -2.51 -25.15
C LEU A 208 -1.38 -1.65 -23.93
N LEU A 209 -1.10 -0.34 -24.02
CA LEU A 209 -1.53 0.63 -23.01
C LEU A 209 -3.05 0.58 -22.84
N VAL A 210 -3.52 0.66 -21.59
CA VAL A 210 -4.96 0.69 -21.30
C VAL A 210 -5.64 1.95 -21.86
N GLY A 211 -4.88 3.02 -22.11
CA GLY A 211 -5.33 4.22 -22.81
C GLY A 211 -6.64 4.78 -22.25
N SER A 212 -7.56 5.16 -23.14
CA SER A 212 -8.89 5.67 -22.78
C SER A 212 -9.89 4.56 -22.44
N GLY A 213 -9.57 3.27 -22.61
CA GLY A 213 -10.51 2.18 -22.33
C GLY A 213 -10.78 1.96 -20.84
N SER A 214 -11.84 1.22 -20.53
CA SER A 214 -12.03 0.62 -19.22
C SER A 214 -11.54 -0.83 -19.18
N ILE A 215 -11.19 -1.29 -18.00
CA ILE A 215 -10.75 -2.67 -17.75
C ILE A 215 -11.44 -3.22 -16.50
N ALA A 216 -11.67 -4.53 -16.49
CA ALA A 216 -12.19 -5.24 -15.32
C ALA A 216 -11.06 -6.02 -14.66
N VAL A 217 -10.72 -5.64 -13.43
CA VAL A 217 -9.69 -6.30 -12.62
C VAL A 217 -10.37 -7.13 -11.54
N TYR A 218 -9.80 -8.30 -11.26
CA TYR A 218 -10.20 -9.14 -10.13
C TYR A 218 -8.96 -9.53 -9.32
N THR A 219 -9.06 -9.48 -7.99
CA THR A 219 -7.97 -9.84 -7.07
C THR A 219 -8.40 -10.93 -6.09
N PRO A 220 -8.52 -12.21 -6.53
CA PRO A 220 -9.03 -13.28 -5.67
C PRO A 220 -8.21 -13.42 -4.38
N GLY A 221 -8.92 -13.56 -3.26
CA GLY A 221 -8.31 -13.66 -1.92
C GLY A 221 -7.90 -12.31 -1.32
N LEU A 222 -7.96 -11.22 -2.08
CA LEU A 222 -7.87 -9.85 -1.56
C LEU A 222 -9.29 -9.28 -1.47
N PRO A 223 -9.80 -9.02 -0.25
CA PRO A 223 -11.19 -8.66 -0.10
C PRO A 223 -11.45 -7.17 -0.41
N ASP A 224 -12.52 -6.95 -1.17
CA ASP A 224 -13.11 -5.63 -1.47
C ASP A 224 -14.01 -5.13 -0.33
N LEU A 225 -14.77 -6.02 0.33
CA LEU A 225 -15.81 -5.65 1.28
C LEU A 225 -15.82 -6.50 2.56
N SER A 226 -16.28 -5.86 3.65
CA SER A 226 -16.35 -6.40 5.00
C SER A 226 -17.13 -7.71 5.08
N PHE A 227 -16.43 -8.81 5.39
CA PHE A 227 -17.04 -9.93 6.11
C PHE A 227 -16.92 -9.58 7.60
N ASN A 228 -18.00 -9.77 8.36
CA ASN A 228 -18.02 -9.56 9.81
C ASN A 228 -18.03 -10.91 10.53
N PRO A 229 -16.95 -11.72 10.47
CA PRO A 229 -16.89 -12.93 11.25
C PRO A 229 -16.79 -12.57 12.73
N VAL A 230 -17.46 -13.35 13.57
CA VAL A 230 -17.23 -13.34 15.01
C VAL A 230 -15.76 -13.70 15.24
N ALA A 231 -14.96 -12.74 15.70
CA ALA A 231 -13.52 -12.90 15.84
C ALA A 231 -13.17 -14.02 16.84
N PRO A 232 -12.61 -15.17 16.40
CA PRO A 232 -12.07 -16.13 17.33
C PRO A 232 -10.74 -15.58 17.85
N ASN A 233 -10.60 -15.37 19.16
CA ASN A 233 -9.29 -15.17 19.79
C ASN A 233 -8.66 -16.54 20.06
N VAL A 234 -8.47 -17.32 19.00
CA VAL A 234 -7.94 -18.69 19.06
C VAL A 234 -6.54 -18.68 18.45
N PRO A 235 -5.55 -19.33 19.10
CA PRO A 235 -4.23 -19.50 18.49
C PRO A 235 -4.33 -20.26 17.17
N ILE A 236 -3.55 -19.82 16.17
CA ILE A 236 -3.40 -20.53 14.90
C ILE A 236 -2.11 -21.34 14.98
N ALA A 237 -2.24 -22.67 14.94
CA ALA A 237 -1.08 -23.56 15.05
C ALA A 237 -0.24 -23.60 13.75
N GLU A 238 -0.89 -23.44 12.60
CA GLU A 238 -0.24 -23.48 11.29
C GLU A 238 -0.94 -22.55 10.29
N VAL A 239 -0.16 -22.01 9.35
CA VAL A 239 -0.67 -21.18 8.26
C VAL A 239 -0.21 -21.72 6.92
N SER A 240 -1.07 -21.61 5.92
CA SER A 240 -0.73 -21.90 4.53
C SER A 240 -0.65 -20.59 3.79
N LEU A 241 0.50 -20.36 3.14
CA LEU A 241 0.74 -19.14 2.39
C LEU A 241 0.63 -19.41 0.89
N SER A 242 -0.01 -18.50 0.17
CA SER A 242 -0.08 -18.54 -1.30
C SER A 242 0.16 -17.15 -1.90
N ARG A 243 0.68 -17.12 -3.13
CA ARG A 243 0.88 -15.87 -3.87
C ARG A 243 -0.48 -15.23 -4.17
N ALA A 244 -0.56 -13.91 -4.15
CA ALA A 244 -1.79 -13.18 -4.47
C ALA A 244 -1.94 -12.97 -5.98
N PRO A 245 -2.83 -13.69 -6.69
CA PRO A 245 -3.03 -13.48 -8.12
C PRO A 245 -3.87 -12.22 -8.36
N TRP A 246 -3.74 -11.67 -9.57
CA TRP A 246 -4.73 -10.76 -10.12
C TRP A 246 -5.06 -11.15 -11.56
N LEU A 247 -6.29 -10.81 -11.96
CA LEU A 247 -6.85 -11.20 -13.25
C LEU A 247 -7.43 -9.98 -13.97
N LEU A 248 -7.38 -10.04 -15.29
CA LEU A 248 -8.12 -9.14 -16.17
C LEU A 248 -9.26 -9.95 -16.82
N ALA A 249 -10.51 -9.71 -16.41
CA ALA A 249 -11.62 -10.61 -16.73
C ALA A 249 -11.29 -12.09 -16.40
N ALA A 250 -11.08 -12.93 -17.41
CA ALA A 250 -10.71 -14.34 -17.25
C ALA A 250 -9.21 -14.63 -17.49
N PHE A 251 -8.40 -13.61 -17.77
CA PHE A 251 -6.97 -13.75 -18.05
C PHE A 251 -6.16 -13.61 -16.75
N HIS A 252 -5.34 -14.62 -16.43
CA HIS A 252 -4.41 -14.54 -15.31
C HIS A 252 -3.24 -13.62 -15.67
N ALA A 253 -3.19 -12.45 -15.04
CA ALA A 253 -2.22 -11.41 -15.37
C ALA A 253 -0.87 -11.63 -14.68
N GLY A 254 -0.89 -12.15 -13.45
CA GLY A 254 0.30 -12.41 -12.65
C GLY A 254 0.00 -12.43 -11.16
N TYR A 255 1.06 -12.34 -10.36
CA TYR A 255 0.99 -12.26 -8.90
C TYR A 255 1.51 -10.93 -8.39
N LEU A 256 0.82 -10.33 -7.42
CA LEU A 256 1.33 -9.17 -6.69
C LEU A 256 2.51 -9.60 -5.81
N ARG A 257 3.66 -8.96 -6.03
CA ARG A 257 4.94 -9.28 -5.37
C ARG A 257 4.92 -8.89 -3.89
N GLY A 258 5.52 -9.68 -3.02
CA GLY A 258 5.59 -9.43 -1.57
C GLY A 258 4.26 -9.59 -0.82
N ILE A 259 3.21 -10.10 -1.46
CA ILE A 259 1.91 -10.40 -0.84
C ILE A 259 1.75 -11.91 -0.66
N ALA A 260 1.60 -12.35 0.59
CA ALA A 260 1.35 -13.74 0.95
C ALA A 260 -0.07 -13.89 1.51
N LEU A 261 -1.00 -14.41 0.70
CA LEU A 261 -2.36 -14.75 1.14
C LEU A 261 -2.30 -15.85 2.20
N CYS A 262 -3.16 -15.74 3.21
CA CYS A 262 -3.28 -16.70 4.30
C CYS A 262 -4.77 -17.00 4.56
N PRO A 263 -5.36 -18.00 3.87
CA PRO A 263 -6.79 -18.30 3.98
C PRO A 263 -7.28 -18.57 5.40
N GLN A 264 -6.42 -19.11 6.29
CA GLN A 264 -6.74 -19.33 7.70
C GLN A 264 -7.12 -18.04 8.44
N LEU A 265 -6.65 -16.89 7.96
CA LEU A 265 -6.97 -15.59 8.56
C LEU A 265 -8.34 -15.07 8.13
N VAL A 266 -9.06 -15.75 7.22
CA VAL A 266 -10.36 -15.29 6.70
C VAL A 266 -11.40 -15.02 7.80
N PHE A 267 -11.25 -15.69 8.95
CA PHE A 267 -12.14 -15.54 10.11
C PHE A 267 -11.60 -14.58 11.18
N TYR A 268 -10.39 -14.03 11.00
CA TYR A 268 -9.75 -13.14 11.96
C TYR A 268 -9.96 -11.68 11.58
N THR A 269 -10.76 -11.02 12.39
CA THR A 269 -11.33 -9.72 12.04
C THR A 269 -10.34 -8.56 12.19
N TYR A 270 -9.40 -8.64 13.14
CA TYR A 270 -8.56 -7.48 13.49
C TYR A 270 -7.09 -7.83 13.42
N ALA A 271 -6.29 -6.95 12.83
CA ALA A 271 -4.83 -7.10 12.77
C ALA A 271 -4.23 -7.32 14.18
N ARG A 272 -4.78 -6.65 15.22
CA ARG A 272 -4.37 -6.90 16.61
C ARG A 272 -4.59 -8.35 17.07
N ILE A 273 -5.73 -8.94 16.71
CA ILE A 273 -6.09 -10.30 17.10
C ILE A 273 -5.27 -11.27 16.28
N VAL A 274 -5.04 -11.00 14.98
CA VAL A 274 -4.13 -11.79 14.16
C VAL A 274 -2.74 -11.84 14.80
N GLY A 275 -2.20 -10.70 15.25
CA GLY A 275 -0.92 -10.67 15.95
C GLY A 275 -0.86 -11.66 17.12
N ARG A 276 -1.85 -11.61 18.02
CA ARG A 276 -1.95 -12.55 19.16
C ARG A 276 -2.16 -14.00 18.73
N ALA A 277 -3.08 -14.23 17.81
CA ALA A 277 -3.41 -15.56 17.30
C ALA A 277 -2.19 -16.24 16.65
N MET A 278 -1.29 -15.43 16.09
CA MET A 278 -0.05 -15.84 15.45
C MET A 278 1.17 -15.82 16.40
N GLY A 279 0.96 -15.70 17.72
CA GLY A 279 1.99 -15.90 18.73
C GLY A 279 2.63 -14.63 19.31
N LEU A 280 2.17 -13.43 18.96
CA LEU A 280 2.60 -12.23 19.68
C LEU A 280 2.01 -12.20 21.10
N THR A 281 2.81 -11.74 22.07
CA THR A 281 2.38 -11.61 23.47
C THR A 281 1.55 -10.36 23.74
N PHE A 282 1.33 -9.51 22.74
CA PHE A 282 0.62 -8.25 22.82
C PHE A 282 -0.29 -8.03 21.61
N ASP A 283 -1.27 -7.12 21.76
CA ASP A 283 -2.11 -6.67 20.66
C ASP A 283 -1.34 -5.67 19.78
N LEU A 284 -1.36 -5.87 18.46
CA LEU A 284 -0.82 -4.86 17.54
C LEU A 284 -1.60 -3.54 17.67
N SER A 285 -0.86 -2.44 17.65
CA SER A 285 -1.36 -1.05 17.66
C SER A 285 -0.80 -0.29 16.45
N CYS A 286 -1.26 0.94 16.22
CA CYS A 286 -0.66 1.84 15.24
C CYS A 286 0.84 2.04 15.48
N ARG A 287 1.30 2.03 16.73
CA ARG A 287 2.73 2.15 17.06
C ARG A 287 3.52 0.90 16.67
N THR A 288 2.90 -0.27 16.76
CA THR A 288 3.56 -1.57 16.69
C THR A 288 3.23 -2.40 15.45
N LEU A 289 2.51 -1.85 14.44
CA LEU A 289 2.19 -2.62 13.23
C LEU A 289 3.42 -3.13 12.47
N ASN A 290 4.57 -2.49 12.67
CA ASN A 290 5.85 -2.89 12.09
C ASN A 290 6.56 -3.97 12.90
N THR A 291 5.83 -4.71 13.75
CA THR A 291 6.35 -5.90 14.41
C THR A 291 6.10 -7.11 13.50
N PRO A 292 7.15 -7.85 13.09
CA PRO A 292 6.97 -9.05 12.29
C PRO A 292 6.32 -10.17 13.11
N ILE A 293 5.52 -10.99 12.44
CA ILE A 293 4.92 -12.21 12.97
C ILE A 293 5.96 -13.34 12.92
N PRO A 294 6.14 -14.08 14.03
CA PRO A 294 7.12 -15.16 14.09
C PRO A 294 6.56 -16.43 13.42
N LEU A 295 6.74 -16.57 12.10
CA LEU A 295 6.36 -17.80 11.38
C LEU A 295 7.42 -18.93 11.46
N GLY A 296 8.57 -18.65 12.10
CA GLY A 296 9.60 -19.66 12.37
C GLY A 296 10.60 -19.90 11.24
N ASP A 297 10.56 -19.11 10.17
CA ASP A 297 11.60 -19.07 9.13
C ASP A 297 12.51 -17.83 9.29
N ALA A 298 13.33 -17.55 8.28
CA ALA A 298 14.28 -16.43 8.28
C ALA A 298 13.70 -15.10 7.75
N TYR A 299 12.42 -15.07 7.37
CA TYR A 299 11.80 -13.95 6.69
C TYR A 299 10.86 -13.16 7.61
N SER A 300 10.58 -11.93 7.22
CA SER A 300 9.67 -11.04 7.92
C SER A 300 8.27 -11.16 7.34
N TYR A 301 7.26 -11.24 8.21
CA TYR A 301 5.85 -11.23 7.82
C TYR A 301 5.11 -10.18 8.62
N PHE A 302 4.53 -9.19 7.95
CA PHE A 302 3.74 -8.15 8.59
C PHE A 302 2.27 -8.37 8.28
N VAL A 303 1.43 -8.35 9.30
CA VAL A 303 -0.02 -8.47 9.12
C VAL A 303 -0.51 -7.30 8.26
N ARG A 304 -1.31 -7.58 7.22
CA ARG A 304 -2.00 -6.50 6.48
C ARG A 304 -2.76 -5.61 7.44
N VAL A 305 -2.62 -4.31 7.23
CA VAL A 305 -3.45 -3.33 7.90
C VAL A 305 -4.27 -2.58 6.84
N THR A 306 -5.59 -2.81 6.84
CA THR A 306 -6.57 -2.06 6.04
C THR A 306 -7.70 -1.58 6.93
N ASN A 307 -8.53 -0.67 6.40
CA ASN A 307 -9.82 -0.38 6.99
C ASN A 307 -10.80 -1.55 6.71
N TRP A 308 -11.70 -1.83 7.65
CA TRP A 308 -12.63 -2.97 7.70
C TRP A 308 -12.02 -4.37 7.86
N GLN A 309 -12.12 -4.83 9.11
CA GLN A 309 -12.41 -6.21 9.54
C GLN A 309 -11.60 -7.40 8.97
N GLN A 310 -10.51 -7.22 8.20
CA GLN A 310 -9.89 -8.37 7.54
C GLN A 310 -8.39 -8.23 7.30
N ALA A 311 -7.63 -9.17 7.85
CA ALA A 311 -6.19 -9.27 7.70
C ALA A 311 -5.79 -10.61 7.05
N PHE A 312 -6.26 -10.85 5.82
CA PHE A 312 -6.17 -12.17 5.17
C PHE A 312 -4.85 -12.47 4.47
N PHE A 313 -3.87 -11.58 4.61
CA PHE A 313 -2.57 -11.74 3.98
C PHE A 313 -1.49 -11.03 4.79
N PHE A 314 -0.26 -11.43 4.52
CA PHE A 314 0.94 -10.83 5.04
C PHE A 314 1.68 -10.05 3.95
N LEU A 315 2.37 -9.00 4.37
CA LEU A 315 3.46 -8.40 3.59
C LEU A 315 4.75 -9.11 3.99
N THR A 316 5.58 -9.49 3.02
CA THR A 316 6.79 -10.26 3.33
C THR A 316 7.98 -9.91 2.43
N ASP A 317 9.19 -10.14 2.93
CA ASP A 317 10.45 -10.13 2.18
C ASP A 317 10.88 -11.55 1.72
N ASN A 318 10.07 -12.58 1.96
CA ASN A 318 10.35 -13.93 1.48
C ASN A 318 10.38 -13.96 -0.07
N PRO A 319 11.51 -14.34 -0.70
CA PRO A 319 11.68 -14.32 -2.16
C PRO A 319 10.69 -15.21 -2.91
N ASP A 320 10.09 -16.20 -2.28
CA ASP A 320 9.06 -17.03 -2.90
C ASP A 320 7.79 -16.24 -3.27
N PHE A 321 7.63 -15.02 -2.74
CA PHE A 321 6.52 -14.13 -3.04
C PHE A 321 6.91 -12.93 -3.92
N TRP A 322 8.16 -12.84 -4.39
CA TRP A 322 8.67 -11.71 -5.21
C TRP A 322 9.02 -12.08 -6.65
#